data_AF-A0A6G7VC12-F1
#
_entry.id   AF-A0A6G7VC12-F1
#
_cell.length_a   1.000
_cell.length_b   1.000
_cell.length_c   1.000
_cell.angle_alpha   90.00
_cell.angle_beta   90.00
_cell.angle_gamma   90.00
#
_symmetry.space_group_name_H-M   'P 1'
#
loop_
_entity.id
_entity.type
_entity.pdbx_description
1 polymer ?
#
loop_
_entity_poly.entity_id
_entity_poly.type
_entity_poly.pdbx_seq_one_letter_code
_entity_poly.pdbx_strand_id
1 'polypeptide(L)'
;MLRHCALAFAPCIFLAGCMPPPPPPGYLMPLAQSVSPESFGNHLCRHLDLEDYSGCVSEVMGYFETPIPDDVPYGRNSNAGPIALILGQEIYLGRYDASPFVTSFWVNHGAKHCEGNYDAFAGATQAILEVQCSDGRRGRADLGSALDGRSGIGVLRFADGTRGEIVYGYQPLGQAIPYRYVSWTPPAESM
;
A
#
# COMPACT_ATOMS: atom_id res chain seq x y z
N MET A 1 -57.02 42.28 13.58
CA MET A 1 -55.72 41.82 14.09
C MET A 1 -55.79 40.32 14.30
N LEU A 2 -55.21 39.50 13.41
CA LEU A 2 -54.71 38.15 13.75
C LEU A 2 -53.75 37.71 12.63
N ARG A 3 -52.48 37.56 13.01
CA ARG A 3 -51.32 37.26 12.17
C ARG A 3 -51.26 35.75 11.88
N HIS A 4 -51.19 35.36 10.61
CA HIS A 4 -50.79 34.01 10.22
C HIS A 4 -49.29 34.02 9.91
N CYS A 5 -48.47 33.51 10.83
CA CYS A 5 -47.05 33.21 10.57
C CYS A 5 -46.96 31.80 9.98
N ALA A 6 -46.81 31.69 8.67
CA ALA A 6 -46.37 30.46 8.03
C ALA A 6 -44.86 30.31 8.27
N LEU A 7 -44.48 29.40 9.16
CA LEU A 7 -43.10 28.92 9.28
C LEU A 7 -42.81 27.97 8.10
N ALA A 8 -42.01 28.44 7.14
CA ALA A 8 -41.42 27.58 6.14
C ALA A 8 -40.27 26.79 6.78
N PHE A 9 -40.49 25.49 7.02
CA PHE A 9 -39.43 24.54 7.33
C PHE A 9 -38.64 24.24 6.06
N ALA A 10 -37.43 24.79 5.95
CA ALA A 10 -36.45 24.36 4.97
C ALA A 10 -35.79 23.06 5.46
N PRO A 11 -35.88 21.93 4.74
CA PRO A 11 -35.13 20.75 5.10
C PRO A 11 -33.67 20.95 4.70
N CYS A 12 -32.78 21.13 5.69
CA CYS A 12 -31.35 20.93 5.52
C CYS A 12 -31.09 19.47 5.18
N ILE A 13 -30.95 19.17 3.88
CA ILE A 13 -30.41 17.91 3.40
C ILE A 13 -28.93 17.90 3.80
N PHE A 14 -28.60 17.15 4.86
CA PHE A 14 -27.21 16.82 5.17
C PHE A 14 -26.64 16.06 3.98
N LEU A 15 -25.73 16.71 3.26
CA LEU A 15 -24.80 16.06 2.34
C LEU A 15 -23.90 15.15 3.18
N ALA A 16 -24.38 13.94 3.46
CA ALA A 16 -23.56 12.84 3.93
C ALA A 16 -22.64 12.46 2.75
N GLY A 17 -21.49 13.13 2.66
CA GLY A 17 -20.39 12.63 1.85
C GLY A 17 -20.07 11.21 2.33
N CYS A 18 -19.95 10.28 1.38
CA CYS A 18 -19.55 8.90 1.66
C CYS A 18 -18.14 8.90 2.26
N MET A 19 -18.04 9.06 3.58
CA MET A 19 -16.80 8.83 4.29
C MET A 19 -16.56 7.32 4.28
N PRO A 20 -15.39 6.83 3.83
CA PRO A 20 -15.11 5.40 3.83
C PRO A 20 -15.22 4.85 5.26
N PRO A 21 -15.73 3.62 5.43
CA PRO A 21 -15.88 3.04 6.76
C PRO A 21 -14.53 2.99 7.47
N PRO A 22 -14.48 3.25 8.79
CA PRO A 22 -13.25 3.13 9.55
C PRO A 22 -12.74 1.68 9.52
N PRO A 23 -11.42 1.47 9.68
CA PRO A 23 -10.86 0.13 9.71
C PRO A 23 -11.45 -0.69 10.87
N PRO A 24 -11.55 -2.03 10.74
CA PRO A 24 -12.02 -2.88 11.82
C PRO A 24 -11.13 -2.74 13.08
N PRO A 25 -11.65 -3.03 14.28
CA PRO A 25 -10.88 -2.94 15.52
C PRO A 25 -9.57 -3.75 15.45
N GLY A 26 -8.44 -3.09 15.71
CA GLY A 26 -7.10 -3.69 15.68
C GLY A 26 -6.35 -3.54 14.36
N TYR A 27 -7.04 -3.16 13.28
CA TYR A 27 -6.43 -2.88 11.98
C TYR A 27 -6.09 -1.40 11.84
N LEU A 28 -4.97 -1.13 11.17
CA LEU A 28 -4.51 0.22 10.82
C LEU A 28 -5.16 0.75 9.55
N MET A 29 -5.77 -0.12 8.73
CA MET A 29 -6.43 0.24 7.47
C MET A 29 -7.52 -0.77 7.07
N PRO A 30 -8.45 -0.42 6.16
CA PRO A 30 -9.44 -1.35 5.63
C PRO A 30 -8.80 -2.49 4.82
N LEU A 31 -9.37 -3.69 4.90
CA LEU A 31 -8.89 -4.88 4.16
C LEU A 31 -9.08 -4.77 2.64
N ALA A 32 -10.13 -4.06 2.20
CA ALA A 32 -10.41 -3.80 0.80
C ALA A 32 -10.90 -2.35 0.64
N GLN A 33 -10.37 -1.63 -0.36
CA GLN A 33 -10.64 -0.21 -0.57
C GLN A 33 -10.42 0.21 -2.03
N SER A 34 -11.00 1.34 -2.42
CA SER A 34 -10.62 2.00 -3.66
C SER A 34 -9.25 2.65 -3.49
N VAL A 35 -8.26 2.21 -4.27
CA VAL A 35 -6.93 2.82 -4.31
C VAL A 35 -6.77 3.50 -5.66
N SER A 36 -6.58 4.81 -5.66
CA SER A 36 -6.40 5.58 -6.88
C SER A 36 -4.94 5.52 -7.37
N PRO A 37 -4.67 5.77 -8.66
CA PRO A 37 -3.30 5.89 -9.17
C PRO A 37 -2.44 6.88 -8.37
N GLU A 38 -3.03 8.01 -7.96
CA GLU A 38 -2.36 9.02 -7.13
C GLU A 38 -2.04 8.49 -5.73
N SER A 39 -2.91 7.64 -5.17
CA SER A 39 -2.67 6.99 -3.89
C SER A 39 -1.46 6.03 -3.98
N PHE A 40 -1.40 5.23 -5.04
CA PHE A 40 -0.21 4.41 -5.31
C PHE A 40 1.06 5.26 -5.47
N GLY A 41 0.99 6.32 -6.26
CA GLY A 41 2.10 7.25 -6.46
C GLY A 41 2.56 7.91 -5.16
N ASN A 42 1.63 8.36 -4.32
CA ASN A 42 1.98 8.99 -3.04
C ASN A 42 2.60 7.98 -2.06
N HIS A 43 2.06 6.77 -1.94
CA HIS A 43 2.66 5.75 -1.05
C HIS A 43 4.05 5.32 -1.54
N LEU A 44 4.24 5.21 -2.86
CA LEU A 44 5.50 4.76 -3.44
C LEU A 44 6.56 5.87 -3.45
N CYS A 45 6.21 7.10 -3.84
CA CYS A 45 7.18 8.14 -4.19
C CYS A 45 7.45 9.15 -3.07
N ARG A 46 6.62 9.24 -2.01
CA ARG A 46 6.72 10.30 -0.98
C ARG A 46 8.03 10.32 -0.19
N HIS A 47 8.82 9.26 -0.26
CA HIS A 47 10.15 9.21 0.36
C HIS A 47 11.23 9.96 -0.42
N LEU A 48 10.97 10.27 -1.69
CA LEU A 48 11.88 10.96 -2.57
C LEU A 48 11.89 12.47 -2.30
N ASP A 49 12.99 13.10 -2.66
CA ASP A 49 13.07 14.56 -2.65
C ASP A 49 12.16 15.17 -3.74
N LEU A 50 11.86 16.45 -3.60
CA LEU A 50 10.85 17.13 -4.44
C LEU A 50 11.14 17.03 -5.95
N GLU A 51 12.43 17.04 -6.32
CA GLU A 51 12.89 16.90 -7.71
C GLU A 51 12.46 15.54 -8.29
N ASP A 52 12.75 14.46 -7.57
CA ASP A 52 12.47 13.08 -8.00
C ASP A 52 11.01 12.66 -7.81
N TYR A 53 10.33 13.22 -6.80
CA TYR A 53 8.93 12.91 -6.49
C TYR A 53 8.02 13.09 -7.71
N SER A 54 8.17 14.21 -8.41
CA SER A 54 7.32 14.55 -9.56
C SER A 54 7.52 13.58 -10.73
N GLY A 55 8.76 13.15 -10.98
CA GLY A 55 9.10 12.15 -11.99
C GLY A 55 8.53 10.79 -11.65
N CYS A 56 8.72 10.33 -10.40
CA CYS A 56 8.21 9.06 -9.91
C CYS A 56 6.67 8.99 -10.00
N VAL A 57 5.96 10.03 -9.53
CA VAL A 57 4.49 10.07 -9.63
C VAL A 57 4.04 10.08 -11.09
N SER A 58 4.73 10.81 -11.97
CA SER A 58 4.40 10.83 -13.40
C SER A 58 4.56 9.45 -14.05
N GLU A 59 5.61 8.71 -13.69
CA GLU A 59 5.81 7.33 -14.17
C GLU A 59 4.70 6.40 -13.70
N VAL A 60 4.33 6.49 -12.41
CA VAL A 60 3.19 5.73 -11.86
C VAL A 60 1.93 6.05 -12.63
N MET A 61 1.55 7.33 -12.74
CA MET A 61 0.33 7.75 -13.44
C MET A 61 0.31 7.30 -14.91
N GLY A 62 1.44 7.44 -15.61
CA GLY A 62 1.57 7.01 -16.99
C GLY A 62 1.30 5.51 -17.18
N TYR A 63 1.68 4.68 -16.21
CA TYR A 63 1.33 3.25 -16.24
C TYR A 63 -0.18 3.01 -16.14
N PHE A 64 -0.92 3.76 -15.32
CA PHE A 64 -2.37 3.60 -15.21
C PHE A 64 -3.14 4.14 -16.42
N GLU A 65 -2.59 5.14 -17.13
CA GLU A 65 -3.18 5.68 -18.36
C GLU A 65 -3.00 4.75 -19.56
N THR A 66 -1.82 4.15 -19.68
CA THR A 66 -1.50 3.19 -20.74
C THR A 66 -0.95 1.91 -20.14
N PRO A 67 -1.80 1.10 -19.50
CA PRO A 67 -1.35 -0.12 -18.84
C PRO A 67 -0.74 -1.06 -19.87
N ILE A 68 0.47 -1.51 -19.57
CA ILE A 68 1.08 -2.62 -20.30
C ILE A 68 0.18 -3.84 -20.01
N PRO A 69 -0.35 -4.53 -21.03
CA PRO A 69 -1.24 -5.66 -20.82
C PRO A 69 -0.63 -6.65 -19.82
N ASP A 70 -1.38 -6.96 -18.76
CA ASP A 70 -1.04 -8.02 -17.82
C ASP A 70 -1.11 -9.36 -18.58
N ASP A 71 0.04 -9.89 -18.97
CA ASP A 71 0.12 -11.20 -19.62
C ASP A 71 0.03 -12.36 -18.63
N VAL A 72 -0.09 -12.06 -17.32
CA VAL A 72 -0.25 -13.06 -16.27
C VAL A 72 -1.69 -13.57 -16.30
N PRO A 73 -1.89 -14.87 -16.63
CA PRO A 73 -3.23 -15.43 -16.74
C PRO A 73 -4.00 -15.32 -15.41
N TYR A 74 -5.29 -14.96 -15.48
CA TYR A 74 -6.19 -15.02 -14.33
C TYR A 74 -6.07 -16.37 -13.60
N GLY A 75 -5.89 -16.33 -12.27
CA GLY A 75 -5.74 -17.51 -11.43
C GLY A 75 -4.30 -17.95 -11.15
N ARG A 76 -3.29 -17.47 -11.91
CA ARG A 76 -1.87 -17.62 -11.56
C ARG A 76 -1.37 -16.28 -11.04
N ASN A 77 -0.79 -16.25 -9.83
CA ASN A 77 -0.26 -15.03 -9.19
C ASN A 77 -1.29 -13.91 -8.95
N SER A 78 -2.60 -14.20 -8.88
CA SER A 78 -3.59 -13.17 -8.50
C SER A 78 -3.44 -12.70 -7.06
N ASN A 79 -2.80 -13.52 -6.22
CA ASN A 79 -2.53 -13.21 -4.82
C ASN A 79 -1.03 -13.21 -4.52
N ALA A 80 -0.16 -13.12 -5.52
CA ALA A 80 1.28 -13.12 -5.33
C ALA A 80 1.93 -12.18 -6.34
N GLY A 81 3.00 -11.50 -5.96
CA GLY A 81 3.56 -10.49 -6.85
C GLY A 81 4.67 -9.66 -6.24
N PRO A 82 5.03 -8.55 -6.91
CA PRO A 82 5.98 -7.60 -6.37
C PRO A 82 5.40 -6.86 -5.18
N ILE A 83 6.29 -6.48 -4.28
CA ILE A 83 6.00 -5.63 -3.13
C ILE A 83 7.18 -4.70 -2.90
N ALA A 84 6.87 -3.46 -2.53
CA ALA A 84 7.79 -2.44 -2.12
C ALA A 84 7.44 -2.01 -0.69
N LEU A 85 8.44 -1.96 0.18
CA LEU A 85 8.34 -1.42 1.53
C LEU A 85 9.23 -0.16 1.59
N ILE A 86 8.62 0.95 1.95
CA ILE A 86 9.26 2.25 2.06
C ILE A 86 9.47 2.56 3.54
N LEU A 87 10.73 2.71 3.95
CA LEU A 87 11.14 3.02 5.32
C LEU A 87 12.04 4.25 5.35
N GLY A 88 11.49 5.39 5.76
CA GLY A 88 12.20 6.66 5.67
C GLY A 88 12.45 6.99 4.21
N GLN A 89 13.73 7.09 3.81
CA GLN A 89 14.17 7.30 2.43
C GLN A 89 14.60 6.01 1.72
N GLU A 90 14.54 4.86 2.39
CA GLU A 90 14.95 3.58 1.80
C GLU A 90 13.74 2.84 1.20
N ILE A 91 13.94 2.25 0.01
CA ILE A 91 13.00 1.33 -0.62
C ILE A 91 13.55 -0.11 -0.56
N TYR A 92 12.75 -1.00 0.02
CA TYR A 92 12.99 -2.43 0.07
C TYR A 92 12.08 -3.09 -0.95
N LEU A 93 12.64 -3.89 -1.84
CA LEU A 93 11.90 -4.55 -2.92
C LEU A 93 11.88 -6.05 -2.69
N GLY A 94 10.82 -6.71 -3.15
CA GLY A 94 10.76 -8.16 -3.05
C GLY A 94 9.46 -8.76 -3.56
N ARG A 95 8.98 -9.80 -2.88
CA ARG A 95 7.78 -10.54 -3.29
C ARG A 95 6.85 -10.81 -2.12
N TYR A 96 5.57 -10.86 -2.43
CA TYR A 96 4.52 -11.31 -1.51
C TYR A 96 3.78 -12.52 -2.08
N ASP A 97 3.21 -13.31 -1.19
CA ASP A 97 2.25 -14.37 -1.47
C ASP A 97 1.13 -14.28 -0.42
N ALA A 98 -0.12 -14.30 -0.88
CA ALA A 98 -1.29 -14.05 -0.07
C ALA A 98 -2.38 -15.09 -0.33
N SER A 99 -3.11 -15.38 0.73
CA SER A 99 -4.36 -16.12 0.72
C SER A 99 -5.20 -15.63 1.90
N PRO A 100 -6.50 -15.98 1.97
CA PRO A 100 -7.32 -15.60 3.12
C PRO A 100 -6.81 -16.12 4.47
N PHE A 101 -5.95 -17.16 4.48
CA PHE A 101 -5.51 -17.83 5.71
C PHE A 101 -4.02 -17.66 5.99
N VAL A 102 -3.20 -17.46 4.97
CA VAL A 102 -1.76 -17.31 5.08
C VAL A 102 -1.31 -16.22 4.13
N THR A 103 -0.57 -15.25 4.64
CA THR A 103 0.01 -14.17 3.83
C THR A 103 1.43 -13.90 4.30
N SER A 104 2.36 -13.84 3.38
CA SER A 104 3.75 -13.53 3.67
C SER A 104 4.36 -12.59 2.65
N PHE A 105 5.38 -11.85 3.06
CA PHE A 105 6.26 -11.14 2.15
C PHE A 105 7.70 -11.21 2.62
N TRP A 106 8.61 -11.04 1.67
CA TRP A 106 10.03 -10.84 1.93
C TRP A 106 10.54 -9.72 1.01
N VAL A 107 11.26 -8.76 1.59
CA VAL A 107 11.80 -7.58 0.90
C VAL A 107 13.23 -7.30 1.35
N ASN A 108 14.04 -6.74 0.46
CA ASN A 108 15.43 -6.39 0.76
C ASN A 108 15.86 -5.05 0.16
N HIS A 109 16.86 -4.45 0.82
CA HIS A 109 17.59 -3.26 0.38
C HIS A 109 19.09 -3.50 0.65
N GLY A 110 19.83 -3.88 -0.39
CA GLY A 110 21.21 -4.34 -0.23
C GLY A 110 21.29 -5.56 0.69
N ALA A 111 22.07 -5.45 1.78
CA ALA A 111 22.21 -6.49 2.80
C ALA A 111 21.09 -6.50 3.86
N LYS A 112 20.27 -5.44 3.93
CA LYS A 112 19.15 -5.34 4.87
C LYS A 112 17.93 -6.05 4.29
N HIS A 113 17.16 -6.73 5.13
CA HIS A 113 15.90 -7.36 4.71
C HIS A 113 14.85 -7.29 5.79
N CYS A 114 13.59 -7.35 5.38
CA CYS A 114 12.44 -7.49 6.26
C CYS A 114 11.51 -8.57 5.70
N GLU A 115 10.89 -9.32 6.60
CA GLU A 115 9.86 -10.31 6.28
C GLU A 115 8.63 -10.05 7.13
N GLY A 116 7.46 -10.32 6.56
CA GLY A 116 6.19 -10.24 7.25
C GLY A 116 5.40 -11.50 7.04
N ASN A 117 4.75 -12.01 8.09
CA ASN A 117 3.92 -13.20 7.99
C ASN A 117 2.66 -13.09 8.83
N TYR A 118 1.57 -13.61 8.28
CA TYR A 118 0.30 -13.88 8.93
C TYR A 118 -0.08 -15.33 8.63
N ASP A 119 -0.48 -16.09 9.65
CA ASP A 119 -0.92 -17.48 9.52
C ASP A 119 -2.07 -17.78 10.49
N ALA A 120 -3.27 -17.91 9.96
CA ALA A 120 -4.48 -18.26 10.70
C ALA A 120 -4.40 -19.67 11.33
N PHE A 121 -3.70 -20.60 10.68
CA PHE A 121 -3.53 -21.97 11.18
C PHE A 121 -2.53 -22.03 12.33
N ALA A 122 -1.61 -21.07 12.41
CA ALA A 122 -0.73 -20.86 13.56
C ALA A 122 -1.39 -20.08 14.70
N GLY A 123 -2.69 -19.76 14.60
CA GLY A 123 -3.48 -19.12 15.65
C GLY A 123 -3.59 -17.60 15.56
N ALA A 124 -3.19 -16.98 14.43
CA ALA A 124 -3.42 -15.56 14.23
C ALA A 124 -4.92 -15.27 14.12
N THR A 125 -5.41 -14.33 14.94
CA THR A 125 -6.84 -13.98 15.04
C THR A 125 -7.24 -12.79 14.18
N GLN A 126 -6.25 -12.09 13.61
CA GLN A 126 -6.40 -10.91 12.76
C GLN A 126 -5.42 -11.05 11.59
N ALA A 127 -5.82 -10.62 10.40
CA ALA A 127 -5.01 -10.60 9.17
C ALA A 127 -3.97 -9.47 9.19
N ILE A 128 -3.20 -9.42 10.28
CA ILE A 128 -2.13 -8.47 10.55
C ILE A 128 -0.83 -9.26 10.48
N LEU A 129 0.10 -8.80 9.65
CA LEU A 129 1.38 -9.47 9.49
C LEU A 129 2.32 -9.04 10.61
N GLU A 130 2.90 -10.01 11.29
CA GLU A 130 4.03 -9.77 12.19
C GLU A 130 5.28 -9.62 11.33
N VAL A 131 5.99 -8.50 11.48
CA VAL A 131 7.13 -8.11 10.66
C VAL A 131 8.41 -8.15 11.48
N GLN A 132 9.46 -8.73 10.90
CA GLN A 132 10.80 -8.74 11.46
C GLN A 132 11.82 -8.31 10.41
N CYS A 133 12.75 -7.43 10.81
CA CYS A 133 13.85 -6.98 9.98
C CYS A 133 15.19 -7.52 10.48
N SER A 134 16.17 -7.58 9.57
CA SER A 134 17.53 -8.07 9.83
C SER A 134 18.32 -7.22 10.83
N ASP A 135 17.91 -5.97 11.04
CA ASP A 135 18.46 -5.05 12.03
C ASP A 135 17.85 -5.23 13.44
N GLY A 136 16.97 -6.22 13.61
CA GLY A 136 16.32 -6.55 14.88
C GLY A 136 15.01 -5.82 15.13
N ARG A 137 14.60 -4.86 14.27
CA ARG A 137 13.29 -4.21 14.41
C ARG A 137 12.15 -5.20 14.21
N ARG A 138 11.08 -5.04 14.99
CA ARG A 138 9.85 -5.82 14.92
C ARG A 138 8.64 -4.92 14.89
N GLY A 139 7.63 -5.29 14.11
CA GLY A 139 6.46 -4.46 13.88
C GLY A 139 5.27 -5.25 13.39
N ARG A 140 4.21 -4.51 13.07
CA ARG A 140 2.97 -5.07 12.54
C ARG A 140 2.61 -4.33 11.26
N ALA A 141 2.29 -5.08 10.21
CA ALA A 141 1.84 -4.54 8.94
C ALA A 141 0.39 -4.92 8.67
N ASP A 142 -0.38 -3.94 8.21
CA ASP A 142 -1.68 -4.15 7.61
C ASP A 142 -1.60 -3.94 6.11
N LEU A 143 -2.25 -4.82 5.35
CA LEU A 143 -2.38 -4.71 3.90
C LEU A 143 -3.84 -4.46 3.56
N GLY A 144 -4.09 -3.41 2.79
CA GLY A 144 -5.40 -3.10 2.22
C GLY A 144 -5.40 -3.31 0.72
N SER A 145 -6.20 -4.27 0.27
CA SER A 145 -6.33 -4.61 -1.14
C SER A 145 -7.10 -3.52 -1.89
N ALA A 146 -6.64 -3.20 -3.09
CA ALA A 146 -7.46 -2.49 -4.05
C ALA A 146 -8.65 -3.38 -4.46
N LEU A 147 -9.70 -2.77 -5.02
CA LEU A 147 -10.91 -3.48 -5.42
C LEU A 147 -10.68 -4.52 -6.53
N ASP A 148 -9.53 -4.47 -7.21
CA ASP A 148 -9.11 -5.49 -8.18
C ASP A 148 -8.67 -6.81 -7.52
N GLY A 149 -8.39 -6.79 -6.20
CA GLY A 149 -7.88 -7.92 -5.42
C GLY A 149 -6.45 -8.34 -5.75
N ARG A 150 -5.73 -7.62 -6.62
CA ARG A 150 -4.40 -7.99 -7.15
C ARG A 150 -3.29 -7.05 -6.71
N SER A 151 -3.67 -5.82 -6.40
CA SER A 151 -2.77 -4.77 -5.97
C SER A 151 -3.27 -4.16 -4.68
N GLY A 152 -2.45 -3.36 -4.03
CA GLY A 152 -2.87 -2.64 -2.85
C GLY A 152 -1.77 -1.84 -2.20
N ILE A 153 -2.14 -1.23 -1.10
CA ILE A 153 -1.25 -0.45 -0.25
C ILE A 153 -1.28 -1.05 1.15
N GLY A 154 -0.29 -0.72 1.95
CA GLY A 154 -0.17 -1.20 3.31
C GLY A 154 0.53 -0.20 4.20
N VAL A 155 0.39 -0.39 5.50
CA VAL A 155 1.06 0.42 6.51
C VAL A 155 1.79 -0.51 7.47
N LEU A 156 3.02 -0.16 7.81
CA LEU A 156 3.85 -0.86 8.79
C LEU A 156 4.09 0.07 9.98
N ARG A 157 3.93 -0.48 11.19
CA ARG A 157 4.32 0.19 12.43
C ARG A 157 5.26 -0.70 13.25
N PHE A 158 6.46 -0.21 13.48
CA PHE A 158 7.43 -0.86 14.36
C PHE A 158 7.15 -0.55 15.84
N ALA A 159 7.68 -1.40 16.71
CA ALA A 159 7.58 -1.23 18.17
C ALA A 159 8.27 0.04 18.68
N ASP A 160 9.29 0.53 17.96
CA ASP A 160 9.98 1.80 18.26
C ASP A 160 9.18 3.04 17.80
N GLY A 161 8.01 2.85 17.19
CA GLY A 161 7.15 3.92 16.68
C GLY A 161 7.44 4.34 15.24
N THR A 162 8.50 3.83 14.62
CA THR A 162 8.83 4.05 13.21
C THR A 162 7.71 3.50 12.33
N ARG A 163 7.44 4.19 11.23
CA ARG A 163 6.38 3.83 10.28
C ARG A 163 6.96 3.54 8.90
N GLY A 164 6.31 2.63 8.20
CA GLY A 164 6.59 2.31 6.81
C GLY A 164 5.31 2.32 5.98
N GLU A 165 5.50 2.52 4.68
CA GLU A 165 4.45 2.38 3.67
C GLU A 165 4.74 1.12 2.86
N ILE A 166 3.69 0.41 2.46
CA ILE A 166 3.80 -0.76 1.60
C ILE A 166 2.99 -0.48 0.34
N VAL A 167 3.53 -0.87 -0.81
CA VAL A 167 2.83 -0.92 -2.09
C VAL A 167 3.05 -2.30 -2.67
N TYR A 168 2.01 -2.95 -3.18
CA TYR A 168 2.14 -4.28 -3.75
C TYR A 168 1.25 -4.50 -4.96
N GLY A 169 1.59 -5.52 -5.74
CA GLY A 169 0.90 -5.88 -6.96
C GLY A 169 1.55 -5.30 -8.21
N TYR A 170 1.25 -5.94 -9.33
CA TYR A 170 1.87 -5.65 -10.61
C TYR A 170 1.43 -4.32 -11.22
N GLN A 171 0.24 -3.84 -10.87
CA GLN A 171 -0.27 -2.58 -11.40
C GLN A 171 0.56 -1.37 -10.94
N PRO A 172 0.84 -1.17 -9.64
CA PRO A 172 1.70 -0.07 -9.21
C PRO A 172 3.20 -0.31 -9.43
N LEU A 173 3.67 -1.57 -9.38
CA LEU A 173 5.11 -1.88 -9.38
C LEU A 173 5.68 -2.37 -10.72
N GLY A 174 4.81 -2.61 -11.70
CA GLY A 174 5.18 -3.12 -13.03
C GLY A 174 5.57 -4.61 -13.04
N GLN A 175 5.70 -5.16 -14.25
CA GLN A 175 5.91 -6.60 -14.50
C GLN A 175 7.34 -7.01 -14.87
N ALA A 176 8.28 -6.09 -15.04
CA ALA A 176 9.64 -6.44 -15.45
C ALA A 176 10.47 -6.86 -14.23
N ILE A 177 11.21 -7.96 -14.30
CA ILE A 177 12.43 -8.09 -13.49
C ILE A 177 13.57 -7.56 -14.36
N PRO A 178 14.33 -6.55 -13.92
CA PRO A 178 14.16 -5.83 -12.65
C PRO A 178 13.01 -4.80 -12.75
N TYR A 179 12.27 -4.62 -11.64
CA TYR A 179 11.08 -3.76 -11.59
C TYR A 179 11.49 -2.34 -11.97
N ARG A 180 10.75 -1.64 -12.86
CA ARG A 180 11.20 -0.38 -13.50
C ARG A 180 11.69 0.70 -12.53
N TYR A 181 11.31 0.63 -11.25
CA TYR A 181 11.86 1.41 -10.15
C TYR A 181 13.36 1.15 -9.83
N VAL A 182 14.07 0.27 -10.55
CA VAL A 182 15.53 0.05 -10.40
C VAL A 182 16.42 0.98 -11.24
N SER A 183 15.88 2.02 -11.89
CA SER A 183 16.76 3.04 -12.51
C SER A 183 17.36 4.02 -11.49
N TRP A 184 17.00 3.91 -10.20
CA TRP A 184 17.72 4.63 -9.14
C TRP A 184 19.13 4.04 -8.96
N THR A 185 20.10 4.73 -9.55
CA THR A 185 21.52 4.52 -9.24
C THR A 185 21.76 5.21 -7.90
N PRO A 186 22.24 4.52 -6.84
CA PRO A 186 22.63 5.19 -5.62
C PRO A 186 23.63 6.31 -5.95
N PRO A 187 23.59 7.48 -5.29
CA PRO A 187 24.66 8.45 -5.43
C PRO A 187 25.96 7.71 -5.14
N ALA A 188 26.89 7.76 -6.10
CA ALA A 188 28.17 7.08 -5.98
C ALA A 188 28.79 7.49 -4.64
N GLU A 189 28.99 6.53 -3.74
CA GLU A 189 29.86 6.74 -2.58
C GLU A 189 31.22 7.13 -3.15
N SER A 190 31.54 8.42 -2.99
CA SER A 190 32.85 8.95 -3.27
C SER A 190 33.86 8.21 -2.40
N MET A 191 34.78 7.48 -3.05
CA MET A 191 36.02 6.97 -2.46
C MET A 191 36.84 8.09 -1.83
#